data_AF-A0A536NYQ2-F1
#
_entry.id   AF-A0A536NYQ2-F1
#
_cell.length_a   1.000
_cell.length_b   1.000
_cell.length_c   1.000
_cell.angle_alpha   90.00
_cell.angle_beta   90.00
_cell.angle_gamma   90.00
#
_symmetry.space_group_name_H-M   'P 1'
#
loop_
_entity.id
_entity.type
_entity.pdbx_description
1 polymer ?
#
loop_
_entity_poly.entity_id
_entity_poly.type
_entity_poly.pdbx_seq_one_letter_code
_entity_poly.pdbx_strand_id
1 'polypeptide(L)'
;MPRVLITETVLRDGQQSLVQGRLKLQHVLPIARTLDDIGYHALDAWGGWTFAASVRALQEDPWQRLRSLRAAIDKTPLQMLIRGQTLIGQSHQPDDVVRAFIEQAVADGIRVVRMFDPLNDLRNLEVPIEAARKTGARVIAALVYSPSPVEDEPWLVRSANRLKALGADWIGIEDVAGILAPATARTLVSAVVNATRLPVSIHSHSTTGLSPITYYAAIEAGATGVDTALSALAWGASQPATETIVASLHDGPNDTGLDLSLISQASRYFDEIHDEYLEFQDPIAFRNDVFVLEHQLPAPVLAVMIRNLRERKATDRYDRLMHELVQVRQEMGYPPMAAPINRIAANQALANTLSEKRYQHIEQPFRDYVKGLYGSPPGPIDPEVRKRALGSSEAITMRPADLLQPGLDRARREMRKQGLTPTSVDQVLTYILFPEDAAGILRPSTRREPAPASPPPTPSAEPAAAQKPTPTELPAVTSAAPVREFTVEVDGEPYKVRILGDGVTSSAATPAATPVPSATQRAGGNGAIQAPMQGMVVKVKVAAGDRVRLGDVVVILEAMKMQNDIVATVGGTVREVFAKEGAIVAPNEVLMTIG
;
A
#
# COMPACT_ATOMS: atom_id res chain seq x y z
N MET A 1 -15.61 2.30 -37.20
CA MET A 1 -14.69 1.26 -36.66
C MET A 1 -14.84 1.27 -35.15
N PRO A 2 -14.68 0.14 -34.44
CA PRO A 2 -14.72 0.16 -32.98
C PRO A 2 -13.55 1.00 -32.45
N ARG A 3 -13.84 1.98 -31.60
CA ARG A 3 -12.83 2.82 -30.95
C ARG A 3 -12.18 2.04 -29.81
N VAL A 4 -10.87 2.21 -29.62
CA VAL A 4 -10.19 1.70 -28.43
C VAL A 4 -10.64 2.51 -27.22
N LEU A 5 -10.99 1.80 -26.15
CA LEU A 5 -11.47 2.40 -24.92
C LEU A 5 -10.32 2.63 -23.93
N ILE A 6 -10.30 3.81 -23.30
CA ILE A 6 -9.31 4.17 -22.29
C ILE A 6 -9.95 4.18 -20.91
N THR A 7 -9.38 3.41 -19.99
CA THR A 7 -9.63 3.56 -18.55
C THR A 7 -8.49 4.37 -17.94
N GLU A 8 -8.82 5.53 -17.39
CA GLU A 8 -7.83 6.44 -16.80
C GLU A 8 -7.63 6.11 -15.32
N THR A 9 -6.38 5.91 -14.90
CA THR A 9 -6.00 5.41 -13.57
C THR A 9 -5.34 6.45 -12.67
N VAL A 10 -5.18 7.71 -13.11
CA VAL A 10 -4.55 8.79 -12.35
C VAL A 10 -5.12 8.92 -10.92
N LEU A 11 -6.43 8.70 -10.76
CA LEU A 11 -7.13 8.81 -9.47
C LEU A 11 -7.02 7.56 -8.58
N ARG A 12 -6.45 6.44 -9.07
CA ARG A 12 -6.27 5.22 -8.29
C ARG A 12 -4.89 4.62 -8.46
N ASP A 13 -4.62 3.97 -9.58
CA ASP A 13 -3.38 3.19 -9.73
C ASP A 13 -2.14 4.06 -9.97
N GLY A 14 -2.29 5.15 -10.74
CA GLY A 14 -1.18 6.07 -10.99
C GLY A 14 -0.67 6.70 -9.70
N GLN A 15 -1.60 7.25 -8.90
CA GLN A 15 -1.23 7.79 -7.59
C GLN A 15 -0.78 6.72 -6.58
N GLN A 16 -1.33 5.50 -6.64
CA GLN A 16 -0.90 4.39 -5.78
C GLN A 16 0.55 4.02 -6.06
N SER A 17 0.93 4.02 -7.34
CA SER A 17 2.23 3.59 -7.82
C SER A 17 3.33 4.61 -7.54
N LEU A 18 3.04 5.90 -7.70
CA LEU A 18 4.08 6.95 -7.68
C LEU A 18 4.06 7.83 -6.43
N VAL A 19 2.90 8.01 -5.79
CA VAL A 19 2.74 8.84 -4.57
C VAL A 19 2.06 8.09 -3.42
N GLN A 20 2.12 6.75 -3.44
CA GLN A 20 1.66 5.86 -2.37
C GLN A 20 0.17 6.03 -1.99
N GLY A 21 -0.65 6.47 -2.93
CA GLY A 21 -2.10 6.67 -2.74
C GLY A 21 -2.46 7.90 -1.91
N ARG A 22 -1.54 8.87 -1.78
CA ARG A 22 -1.71 10.06 -0.92
C ARG A 22 -2.40 11.25 -1.62
N LEU A 23 -2.91 11.11 -2.84
CA LEU A 23 -3.63 12.19 -3.50
C LEU A 23 -4.88 12.56 -2.68
N LYS A 24 -4.91 13.81 -2.22
CA LYS A 24 -5.92 14.31 -1.29
C LYS A 24 -7.20 14.64 -2.05
N LEU A 25 -8.36 14.44 -1.44
CA LEU A 25 -9.64 14.73 -2.10
C LEU A 25 -9.74 16.21 -2.54
N GLN A 26 -9.22 17.13 -1.73
CA GLN A 26 -9.20 18.57 -2.04
C GLN A 26 -8.46 18.93 -3.33
N HIS A 27 -7.51 18.10 -3.79
CA HIS A 27 -6.80 18.29 -5.07
C HIS A 27 -7.47 17.54 -6.21
N VAL A 28 -8.31 16.53 -5.93
CA VAL A 28 -9.03 15.82 -7.00
C VAL A 28 -10.29 16.58 -7.41
N LEU A 29 -11.03 17.16 -6.46
CA LEU A 29 -12.30 17.82 -6.75
C LEU A 29 -12.21 18.99 -7.76
N PRO A 30 -11.17 19.85 -7.73
CA PRO A 30 -11.07 20.95 -8.69
C PRO A 30 -10.95 20.50 -10.16
N ILE A 31 -10.29 19.36 -10.41
CA ILE A 31 -10.06 18.83 -11.77
C ILE A 31 -11.12 17.80 -12.22
N ALA A 32 -11.98 17.36 -11.31
CA ALA A 32 -12.95 16.29 -11.54
C ALA A 32 -13.84 16.51 -12.78
N ARG A 33 -14.31 17.74 -13.02
CA ARG A 33 -15.15 18.06 -14.19
C ARG A 33 -14.37 17.98 -15.51
N THR A 34 -13.12 18.43 -15.54
CA THR A 34 -12.26 18.28 -16.72
C THR A 34 -12.03 16.81 -17.04
N LEU A 35 -11.77 15.97 -16.03
CA LEU A 35 -11.64 14.52 -16.21
C LEU A 35 -12.93 13.89 -16.75
N ASP A 36 -14.08 14.35 -16.27
CA ASP A 36 -15.41 13.87 -16.68
C ASP A 36 -15.77 14.24 -18.13
N ASP A 37 -15.22 15.36 -18.62
CA ASP A 37 -15.48 15.89 -19.96
C ASP A 37 -14.62 15.25 -21.06
N ILE A 38 -13.51 14.57 -20.72
CA ILE A 38 -12.61 13.95 -21.71
C ILE A 38 -13.30 12.82 -22.48
N GLY A 39 -14.22 12.09 -21.84
CA GLY A 39 -14.94 10.97 -22.46
C GLY A 39 -14.25 9.62 -22.30
N TYR A 40 -13.50 9.41 -21.23
CA TYR A 40 -12.94 8.10 -20.89
C TYR A 40 -14.02 7.02 -20.77
N HIS A 41 -13.63 5.76 -20.99
CA HIS A 41 -14.53 4.62 -20.76
C HIS A 41 -14.92 4.50 -19.29
N ALA A 42 -13.94 4.70 -18.41
CA ALA A 42 -14.10 4.73 -16.97
C ALA A 42 -12.94 5.52 -16.34
N LEU A 43 -13.17 6.05 -15.15
CA LEU A 43 -12.13 6.55 -14.25
C LEU A 43 -11.93 5.53 -13.13
N ASP A 44 -10.77 4.90 -13.09
CA ASP A 44 -10.37 4.08 -11.96
C ASP A 44 -9.97 5.01 -10.81
N ALA A 45 -10.87 5.11 -9.83
CA ALA A 45 -10.81 6.16 -8.81
C ALA A 45 -10.98 5.62 -7.39
N TRP A 46 -11.09 4.30 -7.22
CA TRP A 46 -11.43 3.72 -5.92
C TRP A 46 -10.98 2.26 -5.74
N GLY A 47 -10.96 1.79 -4.49
CA GLY A 47 -10.44 0.46 -4.15
C GLY A 47 -8.91 0.43 -4.07
N GLY A 48 -8.31 -0.75 -4.24
CA GLY A 48 -6.87 -0.94 -4.12
C GLY A 48 -6.27 -0.38 -2.82
N TRP A 49 -5.06 0.17 -2.90
CA TRP A 49 -4.39 0.83 -1.78
C TRP A 49 -4.92 2.24 -1.50
N THR A 50 -5.56 2.92 -2.47
CA THR A 50 -6.05 4.30 -2.24
C THR A 50 -7.15 4.35 -1.18
N PHE A 51 -7.98 3.30 -1.04
CA PHE A 51 -8.88 3.17 0.10
C PHE A 51 -8.10 3.07 1.41
N ALA A 52 -7.10 2.20 1.49
CA ALA A 52 -6.28 2.04 2.70
C ALA A 52 -5.51 3.31 3.05
N ALA A 53 -4.99 4.03 2.05
CA ALA A 53 -4.30 5.30 2.21
C ALA A 53 -5.26 6.40 2.69
N SER A 54 -6.50 6.42 2.19
CA SER A 54 -7.55 7.33 2.68
C SER A 54 -7.72 7.18 4.19
N VAL A 55 -7.87 5.95 4.66
CA VAL A 55 -8.05 5.64 6.10
C VAL A 55 -6.79 5.94 6.90
N ARG A 56 -5.63 5.42 6.49
CA ARG A 56 -4.42 5.41 7.32
C ARG A 56 -3.57 6.66 7.19
N ALA A 57 -3.36 7.11 5.97
CA ALA A 57 -2.43 8.21 5.68
C ALA A 57 -3.13 9.57 5.65
N LEU A 58 -4.32 9.63 5.06
CA LEU A 58 -5.04 10.89 4.85
C LEU A 58 -6.05 11.20 5.96
N GLN A 59 -6.47 10.18 6.72
CA GLN A 59 -7.56 10.27 7.71
C GLN A 59 -8.85 10.81 7.08
N GLU A 60 -9.10 10.44 5.83
CA GLU A 60 -10.28 10.81 5.06
C GLU A 60 -11.21 9.60 4.96
N ASP A 61 -12.52 9.80 5.14
CA ASP A 61 -13.51 8.73 4.94
C ASP A 61 -13.55 8.30 3.46
N PRO A 62 -13.14 7.07 3.12
CA PRO A 62 -13.10 6.60 1.74
C PRO A 62 -14.48 6.52 1.08
N TRP A 63 -15.55 6.34 1.86
CA TRP A 63 -16.92 6.31 1.33
C TRP A 63 -17.41 7.73 1.01
N GLN A 64 -17.11 8.69 1.89
CA GLN A 64 -17.38 10.09 1.60
C GLN A 64 -16.55 10.61 0.41
N ARG A 65 -15.29 10.16 0.27
CA ARG A 65 -14.46 10.41 -0.92
C ARG A 65 -15.19 9.93 -2.18
N LEU A 66 -15.66 8.70 -2.21
CA LEU A 66 -16.40 8.15 -3.36
C LEU A 66 -17.65 8.95 -3.68
N ARG A 67 -18.48 9.28 -2.67
CA ARG A 67 -19.69 10.09 -2.85
C ARG A 67 -19.37 11.48 -3.41
N SER A 68 -18.28 12.10 -2.94
CA SER A 68 -17.83 13.42 -3.41
C SER A 68 -17.34 13.37 -4.86
N LEU A 69 -16.57 12.33 -5.22
CA LEU A 69 -16.16 12.09 -6.60
C LEU A 69 -17.37 11.83 -7.50
N ARG A 70 -18.32 11.00 -7.07
CA ARG A 70 -19.54 10.75 -7.84
C ARG A 70 -20.37 12.02 -8.02
N ALA A 71 -20.43 12.91 -7.03
CA ALA A 71 -21.14 14.18 -7.18
C ALA A 71 -20.47 15.11 -8.21
N ALA A 72 -19.14 15.05 -8.33
CA ALA A 72 -18.36 15.88 -9.26
C ALA A 72 -18.18 15.26 -10.66
N ILE A 73 -18.24 13.93 -10.77
CA ILE A 73 -18.04 13.14 -12.00
C ILE A 73 -19.35 12.39 -12.26
N ASP A 74 -20.14 12.86 -13.23
CA ASP A 74 -21.48 12.33 -13.50
C ASP A 74 -21.70 11.75 -14.89
N LYS A 75 -20.77 11.96 -15.83
CA LYS A 75 -20.82 11.36 -17.17
C LYS A 75 -20.03 10.06 -17.24
N THR A 76 -18.83 10.06 -16.69
CA THR A 76 -17.85 8.99 -16.80
C THR A 76 -18.07 7.95 -15.69
N PRO A 77 -18.21 6.65 -16.02
CA PRO A 77 -18.32 5.60 -15.02
C PRO A 77 -17.12 5.56 -14.07
N LEU A 78 -17.38 5.53 -12.75
CA LEU A 78 -16.34 5.27 -11.76
C LEU A 78 -16.07 3.76 -11.66
N GLN A 79 -14.80 3.38 -11.80
CA GLN A 79 -14.30 2.03 -11.61
C GLN A 79 -13.64 1.88 -10.24
N MET A 80 -13.76 0.68 -9.66
CA MET A 80 -12.93 0.24 -8.54
C MET A 80 -12.16 -1.04 -8.85
N LEU A 81 -11.04 -1.24 -8.16
CA LEU A 81 -10.29 -2.50 -8.12
C LEU A 81 -10.43 -3.19 -6.75
N ILE A 82 -10.82 -4.47 -6.77
CA ILE A 82 -10.84 -5.34 -5.58
C ILE A 82 -10.10 -6.66 -5.82
N ARG A 83 -9.55 -7.23 -4.74
CA ARG A 83 -8.90 -8.54 -4.71
C ARG A 83 -9.89 -9.63 -4.30
N GLY A 84 -10.86 -9.91 -5.16
CA GLY A 84 -11.86 -10.98 -4.99
C GLY A 84 -12.41 -11.04 -3.56
N GLN A 85 -12.25 -12.19 -2.92
CA GLN A 85 -12.71 -12.48 -1.56
C GLN A 85 -12.03 -11.65 -0.45
N THR A 86 -10.87 -11.04 -0.71
CA THR A 86 -10.17 -10.18 0.26
C THR A 86 -10.58 -8.72 0.16
N LEU A 87 -11.33 -8.34 -0.88
CA LEU A 87 -11.71 -6.96 -1.18
C LEU A 87 -10.47 -6.06 -1.28
N ILE A 88 -10.26 -5.18 -0.30
CA ILE A 88 -9.09 -4.30 -0.16
C ILE A 88 -8.24 -4.66 1.05
N GLY A 89 -8.66 -5.63 1.86
CA GLY A 89 -7.97 -6.11 3.05
C GLY A 89 -6.83 -7.08 2.73
N GLN A 90 -6.21 -7.63 3.78
CA GLN A 90 -5.09 -8.58 3.66
C GLN A 90 -5.51 -10.05 3.84
N SER A 91 -6.75 -10.29 4.25
CA SER A 91 -7.31 -11.61 4.53
C SER A 91 -8.68 -11.78 3.87
N HIS A 92 -9.08 -13.02 3.63
CA HIS A 92 -10.40 -13.34 3.11
C HIS A 92 -11.49 -12.78 4.03
N GLN A 93 -12.53 -12.25 3.42
CA GLN A 93 -13.71 -11.77 4.11
C GLN A 93 -14.84 -12.80 4.00
N PRO A 94 -15.70 -12.91 5.02
CA PRO A 94 -16.93 -13.70 4.91
C PRO A 94 -17.82 -13.19 3.77
N ASP A 95 -18.64 -14.07 3.19
CA ASP A 95 -19.43 -13.73 2.01
C ASP A 95 -20.47 -12.61 2.25
N ASP A 96 -21.02 -12.48 3.47
CA ASP A 96 -21.94 -11.38 3.82
C ASP A 96 -21.23 -10.02 3.77
N VAL A 97 -19.96 -9.97 4.18
CA VAL A 97 -19.12 -8.77 4.11
C VAL A 97 -18.79 -8.43 2.67
N VAL A 98 -18.42 -9.42 1.85
CA VAL A 98 -18.13 -9.21 0.41
C VAL A 98 -19.32 -8.64 -0.32
N ARG A 99 -20.51 -9.24 -0.14
CA ARG A 99 -21.75 -8.75 -0.76
C ARG A 99 -22.06 -7.33 -0.31
N ALA A 100 -22.08 -7.07 1.00
CA ALA A 100 -22.37 -5.75 1.53
C ALA A 100 -21.38 -4.67 1.07
N PHE A 101 -20.09 -5.00 0.95
CA PHE A 101 -19.09 -4.06 0.45
C PHE A 101 -19.37 -3.65 -1.00
N ILE A 102 -19.62 -4.62 -1.88
CA ILE A 102 -19.87 -4.36 -3.30
C ILE A 102 -21.21 -3.63 -3.49
N GLU A 103 -22.26 -4.05 -2.78
CA GLU A 103 -23.57 -3.40 -2.79
C GLU A 103 -23.47 -1.94 -2.35
N GLN A 104 -22.76 -1.67 -1.25
CA GLN A 104 -22.55 -0.31 -0.75
C GLN A 104 -21.72 0.53 -1.73
N ALA A 105 -20.63 -0.01 -2.28
CA ALA A 105 -19.78 0.72 -3.22
C ALA A 105 -20.54 1.13 -4.50
N VAL A 106 -21.39 0.24 -5.02
CA VAL A 106 -22.24 0.55 -6.18
C VAL A 106 -23.33 1.56 -5.83
N ALA A 107 -23.93 1.46 -4.65
CA ALA A 107 -24.89 2.45 -4.16
C ALA A 107 -24.26 3.86 -4.05
N ASP A 108 -23.01 3.95 -3.61
CA ASP A 108 -22.28 5.22 -3.43
C ASP A 108 -21.70 5.80 -4.73
N GLY A 109 -21.63 5.04 -5.83
CA GLY A 109 -21.30 5.60 -7.14
C GLY A 109 -20.49 4.72 -8.08
N ILE A 110 -19.96 3.58 -7.63
CA ILE A 110 -19.23 2.67 -8.51
C ILE A 110 -20.16 2.10 -9.60
N ARG A 111 -19.65 2.02 -10.82
CA ARG A 111 -20.37 1.46 -11.98
C ARG A 111 -19.61 0.35 -12.68
N VAL A 112 -18.29 0.30 -12.50
CA VAL A 112 -17.44 -0.79 -12.99
C VAL A 112 -16.70 -1.41 -11.82
N VAL A 113 -16.83 -2.72 -11.65
CA VAL A 113 -16.10 -3.48 -10.63
C VAL A 113 -15.07 -4.36 -11.32
N ARG A 114 -13.81 -3.95 -11.22
CA ARG A 114 -12.67 -4.77 -11.63
C ARG A 114 -12.23 -5.64 -10.46
N MET A 115 -12.06 -6.93 -10.73
CA MET A 115 -11.68 -7.88 -9.69
C MET A 115 -10.72 -8.94 -10.22
N PHE A 116 -9.73 -9.28 -9.40
CA PHE A 116 -8.82 -10.39 -9.61
C PHE A 116 -8.61 -11.16 -8.30
N ASP A 117 -8.11 -12.38 -8.41
CA ASP A 117 -7.60 -13.13 -7.27
C ASP A 117 -6.07 -13.17 -7.34
N PRO A 118 -5.32 -12.88 -6.26
CA PRO A 118 -3.85 -12.88 -6.29
C PRO A 118 -3.21 -14.22 -6.68
N LEU A 119 -3.94 -15.33 -6.59
CA LEU A 119 -3.50 -16.67 -7.00
C LEU A 119 -4.16 -17.15 -8.30
N ASN A 120 -4.97 -16.32 -8.95
CA ASN A 120 -5.88 -16.72 -10.01
C ASN A 120 -6.83 -17.87 -9.59
N ASP A 121 -7.12 -18.00 -8.29
CA ASP A 121 -8.10 -18.97 -7.78
C ASP A 121 -9.52 -18.45 -8.02
N LEU A 122 -10.12 -18.89 -9.14
CA LEU A 122 -11.41 -18.38 -9.59
C LEU A 122 -12.58 -18.64 -8.62
N ARG A 123 -12.43 -19.56 -7.66
CA ARG A 123 -13.43 -19.79 -6.61
C ARG A 123 -13.59 -18.54 -5.72
N ASN A 124 -12.52 -17.78 -5.52
CA ASN A 124 -12.53 -16.54 -4.75
C ASN A 124 -13.19 -15.38 -5.50
N LEU A 125 -13.57 -15.57 -6.77
CA LEU A 125 -14.27 -14.58 -7.59
C LEU A 125 -15.77 -14.87 -7.71
N GLU A 126 -16.24 -16.06 -7.31
CA GLU A 126 -17.65 -16.46 -7.51
C GLU A 126 -18.61 -15.50 -6.78
N VAL A 127 -18.38 -15.23 -5.49
CA VAL A 127 -19.23 -14.34 -4.68
C VAL A 127 -19.09 -12.86 -5.07
N PRO A 128 -17.87 -12.31 -5.27
CA PRO A 128 -17.71 -10.96 -5.79
C PRO A 128 -18.40 -10.71 -7.14
N ILE A 129 -18.26 -11.63 -8.10
CA ILE A 129 -18.94 -11.53 -9.41
C ILE A 129 -20.45 -11.58 -9.22
N GLU A 130 -20.95 -12.53 -8.43
CA GLU A 130 -22.37 -12.64 -8.11
C GLU A 130 -22.93 -11.33 -7.55
N ALA A 131 -22.26 -10.74 -6.56
CA ALA A 131 -22.67 -9.51 -5.90
C ALA A 131 -22.70 -8.31 -6.87
N ALA A 132 -21.64 -8.12 -7.66
CA ALA A 132 -21.55 -7.02 -8.61
C ALA A 132 -22.59 -7.12 -9.72
N ARG A 133 -22.90 -8.33 -10.20
CA ARG A 133 -23.95 -8.54 -11.21
C ARG A 133 -25.34 -8.23 -10.68
N LYS A 134 -25.63 -8.58 -9.42
CA LYS A 134 -26.94 -8.30 -8.79
C LYS A 134 -27.23 -6.81 -8.65
N THR A 135 -26.19 -5.98 -8.52
CA THR A 135 -26.33 -4.51 -8.43
C THR A 135 -26.42 -3.84 -9.80
N GLY A 136 -26.20 -4.58 -10.89
CA GLY A 136 -26.16 -4.05 -12.26
C GLY A 136 -24.85 -3.35 -12.63
N ALA A 137 -23.81 -3.45 -11.80
CA ALA A 137 -22.49 -2.94 -12.15
C ALA A 137 -21.84 -3.83 -13.22
N ARG A 138 -21.03 -3.21 -14.08
CA ARG A 138 -20.22 -3.95 -15.07
C ARG A 138 -19.10 -4.70 -14.36
N VAL A 139 -18.92 -5.97 -14.69
CA VAL A 139 -17.86 -6.81 -14.12
C VAL A 139 -16.70 -6.97 -15.10
N ILE A 140 -15.53 -6.49 -14.70
CA ILE A 140 -14.26 -6.87 -15.31
C ILE A 140 -13.63 -7.93 -14.42
N ALA A 141 -13.69 -9.20 -14.84
CA ALA A 141 -13.02 -10.28 -14.13
C ALA A 141 -11.65 -10.51 -14.76
N ALA A 142 -10.59 -10.33 -13.98
CA ALA A 142 -9.22 -10.28 -14.46
C ALA A 142 -8.41 -11.50 -14.02
N LEU A 143 -7.47 -11.87 -14.90
CA LEU A 143 -6.43 -12.86 -14.65
C LEU A 143 -5.10 -12.11 -14.53
N VAL A 144 -4.38 -12.35 -13.43
CA VAL A 144 -3.04 -11.80 -13.24
C VAL A 144 -2.09 -12.52 -14.18
N TYR A 145 -1.41 -11.78 -15.05
CA TYR A 145 -0.40 -12.32 -15.94
C TYR A 145 0.87 -12.63 -15.16
N SER A 146 1.24 -13.91 -15.11
CA SER A 146 2.50 -14.36 -14.52
C SER A 146 2.98 -15.59 -15.28
N PRO A 147 3.89 -15.43 -16.26
CA PRO A 147 4.31 -16.54 -17.09
C PRO A 147 4.95 -17.63 -16.24
N SER A 148 4.51 -18.87 -16.45
CA SER A 148 4.99 -20.08 -15.80
C SER A 148 4.75 -21.31 -16.68
N PRO A 149 5.36 -22.47 -16.38
CA PRO A 149 5.05 -23.72 -17.08
C PRO A 149 3.61 -24.24 -16.87
N VAL A 150 2.84 -23.64 -15.95
CA VAL A 150 1.48 -24.06 -15.59
C VAL A 150 0.42 -23.13 -16.17
N GLU A 151 0.71 -21.83 -16.22
CA GLU A 151 -0.18 -20.79 -16.74
C GLU A 151 0.15 -20.49 -18.21
N ASP A 152 -0.04 -21.49 -19.07
CA ASP A 152 0.11 -21.37 -20.52
C ASP A 152 -1.14 -20.78 -21.20
N GLU A 153 -1.09 -20.58 -22.52
CA GLU A 153 -2.22 -20.07 -23.29
C GLU A 153 -3.49 -20.95 -23.14
N PRO A 154 -3.42 -22.30 -23.26
CA PRO A 154 -4.56 -23.18 -22.96
C PRO A 154 -5.16 -22.96 -21.57
N TRP A 155 -4.33 -22.81 -20.54
CA TRP A 155 -4.78 -22.50 -19.18
C TRP A 155 -5.52 -21.16 -19.16
N LEU A 156 -4.95 -20.11 -19.76
CA LEU A 156 -5.55 -18.78 -19.81
C LEU A 156 -6.94 -18.82 -20.48
N VAL A 157 -7.05 -19.51 -21.62
CA VAL A 157 -8.31 -19.66 -22.35
C VAL A 157 -9.36 -20.42 -21.53
N ARG A 158 -8.98 -21.48 -20.81
CA ARG A 158 -9.89 -22.20 -19.90
C ARG A 158 -10.36 -21.29 -18.76
N SER A 159 -9.43 -20.57 -18.14
CA SER A 159 -9.72 -19.62 -17.04
C SER A 159 -10.64 -18.49 -17.50
N ALA A 160 -10.39 -17.89 -18.67
CA ALA A 160 -11.23 -16.84 -19.24
C ALA A 160 -12.66 -17.33 -19.56
N ASN A 161 -12.81 -18.55 -20.09
CA ASN A 161 -14.13 -19.16 -20.29
C ASN A 161 -14.86 -19.43 -18.97
N ARG A 162 -14.13 -19.82 -17.92
CA ARG A 162 -14.72 -19.98 -16.58
C ARG A 162 -15.19 -18.64 -16.04
N LEU A 163 -14.42 -17.57 -16.16
CA LEU A 163 -14.84 -16.22 -15.77
C LEU A 163 -16.08 -15.75 -16.53
N LYS A 164 -16.15 -15.99 -17.85
CA LYS A 164 -17.37 -15.77 -18.64
C LYS A 164 -18.56 -16.53 -18.07
N ALA A 165 -18.39 -17.81 -17.73
CA ALA A 165 -19.46 -18.62 -17.17
C ALA A 165 -19.93 -18.14 -15.78
N LEU A 166 -19.04 -17.54 -14.99
CA LEU A 166 -19.38 -16.88 -13.72
C LEU A 166 -20.16 -15.56 -13.93
N GLY A 167 -20.07 -14.99 -15.14
CA GLY A 167 -20.82 -13.80 -15.54
C GLY A 167 -19.97 -12.54 -15.67
N ALA A 168 -18.67 -12.68 -15.96
CA ALA A 168 -17.86 -11.55 -16.37
C ALA A 168 -18.44 -10.89 -17.64
N ASP A 169 -18.54 -9.56 -17.65
CA ASP A 169 -18.88 -8.80 -18.86
C ASP A 169 -17.64 -8.59 -19.73
N TRP A 170 -16.48 -8.44 -19.08
CA TRP A 170 -15.17 -8.21 -19.69
C TRP A 170 -14.13 -9.13 -19.06
N ILE A 171 -13.16 -9.57 -19.86
CA ILE A 171 -11.97 -10.27 -19.36
C ILE A 171 -10.82 -9.27 -19.21
N GLY A 172 -10.25 -9.20 -18.01
CA GLY A 172 -9.03 -8.44 -17.76
C GLY A 172 -7.78 -9.32 -17.88
N ILE A 173 -6.72 -8.78 -18.48
CA ILE A 173 -5.35 -9.32 -18.34
C ILE A 173 -4.55 -8.30 -17.55
N GLU A 174 -4.10 -8.69 -16.35
CA GLU A 174 -3.41 -7.81 -15.39
C GLU A 174 -1.92 -8.14 -15.30
N ASP A 175 -1.11 -7.39 -16.04
CA ASP A 175 0.35 -7.43 -15.97
C ASP A 175 0.88 -6.44 -14.93
N VAL A 176 0.75 -6.83 -13.67
CA VAL A 176 1.16 -6.03 -12.49
C VAL A 176 2.67 -5.74 -12.45
N ALA A 177 3.48 -6.56 -13.12
CA ALA A 177 4.94 -6.41 -13.13
C ALA A 177 5.44 -5.66 -14.38
N GLY A 178 4.60 -5.48 -15.40
CA GLY A 178 4.98 -4.87 -16.66
C GLY A 178 5.90 -5.75 -17.50
N ILE A 179 5.70 -7.07 -17.49
CA ILE A 179 6.58 -8.06 -18.12
C ILE A 179 5.96 -8.72 -19.37
N LEU A 180 4.71 -8.40 -19.70
CA LEU A 180 4.00 -8.96 -20.84
C LEU A 180 4.64 -8.46 -22.14
N ALA A 181 5.32 -9.35 -22.85
CA ALA A 181 5.95 -9.02 -24.13
C ALA A 181 4.91 -8.83 -25.26
N PRO A 182 5.16 -7.95 -26.24
CA PRO A 182 4.20 -7.66 -27.32
C PRO A 182 3.75 -8.87 -28.15
N ALA A 183 4.68 -9.78 -28.49
CA ALA A 183 4.36 -10.99 -29.25
C ALA A 183 3.44 -11.94 -28.45
N THR A 184 3.70 -12.07 -27.15
CA THR A 184 2.86 -12.84 -26.23
C THR A 184 1.50 -12.18 -26.07
N ALA A 185 1.45 -10.85 -25.94
CA ALA A 185 0.20 -10.10 -25.86
C ALA A 185 -0.70 -10.33 -27.07
N ARG A 186 -0.16 -10.27 -28.30
CA ARG A 186 -0.93 -10.59 -29.52
C ARG A 186 -1.57 -11.96 -29.43
N THR A 187 -0.77 -12.95 -29.07
CA THR A 187 -1.19 -14.35 -29.00
C THR A 187 -2.29 -14.55 -27.96
N LEU A 188 -2.05 -14.11 -26.72
CA LEU A 188 -2.97 -14.30 -25.60
C LEU A 188 -4.29 -13.53 -25.81
N VAL A 189 -4.22 -12.29 -26.29
CA VAL A 189 -5.42 -11.46 -26.52
C VAL A 189 -6.27 -12.07 -27.62
N SER A 190 -5.68 -12.43 -28.77
CA SER A 190 -6.43 -13.09 -29.84
C SER A 190 -7.05 -14.41 -29.38
N ALA A 191 -6.36 -15.19 -28.57
CA ALA A 191 -6.89 -16.44 -28.02
C ALA A 191 -8.11 -16.19 -27.09
N VAL A 192 -8.00 -15.24 -26.15
CA VAL A 192 -9.08 -14.91 -25.21
C VAL A 192 -10.29 -14.29 -25.92
N VAL A 193 -10.07 -13.36 -26.85
CA VAL A 193 -11.14 -12.74 -27.65
C VAL A 193 -11.89 -13.80 -28.45
N ASN A 194 -11.18 -14.72 -29.12
CA ASN A 194 -11.81 -15.76 -29.93
C ASN A 194 -12.58 -16.78 -29.09
N ALA A 195 -12.03 -17.18 -27.94
CA ALA A 195 -12.64 -18.18 -27.09
C ALA A 195 -13.87 -17.64 -26.35
N THR A 196 -13.77 -16.44 -25.79
CA THR A 196 -14.83 -15.88 -24.92
C THR A 196 -15.85 -15.05 -25.69
N ARG A 197 -15.46 -14.40 -26.79
CA ARG A 197 -16.24 -13.36 -27.48
C ARG A 197 -16.63 -12.17 -26.60
N LEU A 198 -15.97 -12.02 -25.45
CA LEU A 198 -16.14 -10.88 -24.56
C LEU A 198 -15.10 -9.80 -24.89
N PRO A 199 -15.40 -8.53 -24.57
CA PRO A 199 -14.39 -7.48 -24.54
C PRO A 199 -13.20 -7.84 -23.64
N VAL A 200 -12.02 -7.42 -24.06
CA VAL A 200 -10.77 -7.64 -23.31
C VAL A 200 -10.15 -6.30 -22.92
N SER A 201 -9.85 -6.13 -21.63
CA SER A 201 -9.11 -4.99 -21.09
C SER A 201 -7.69 -5.41 -20.70
N ILE A 202 -6.70 -4.63 -21.13
CA ILE A 202 -5.29 -4.85 -20.76
C ILE A 202 -4.88 -3.81 -19.74
N HIS A 203 -4.29 -4.29 -18.66
CA HIS A 203 -3.66 -3.48 -17.64
C HIS A 203 -2.19 -3.87 -17.55
N SER A 204 -1.27 -2.93 -17.72
CA SER A 204 0.17 -3.17 -17.60
C SER A 204 0.87 -1.98 -16.97
N HIS A 205 1.76 -2.27 -16.04
CA HIS A 205 2.69 -1.27 -15.52
C HIS A 205 3.84 -1.05 -16.51
N SER A 206 4.47 0.12 -16.47
CA SER A 206 5.56 0.53 -17.36
C SER A 206 6.93 0.23 -16.79
N THR A 207 7.00 -0.65 -15.79
CA THR A 207 8.21 -0.90 -15.00
C THR A 207 9.37 -1.30 -15.90
N THR A 208 9.13 -2.08 -16.96
CA THR A 208 10.19 -2.48 -17.91
C THR A 208 10.29 -1.57 -19.14
N GLY A 209 9.35 -0.63 -19.30
CA GLY A 209 9.16 0.15 -20.53
C GLY A 209 8.46 -0.60 -21.68
N LEU A 210 8.07 -1.87 -21.51
CA LEU A 210 7.43 -2.67 -22.57
C LEU A 210 5.96 -2.30 -22.82
N SER A 211 5.26 -1.82 -21.78
CA SER A 211 3.80 -1.67 -21.77
C SER A 211 3.20 -0.87 -22.94
N PRO A 212 3.79 0.23 -23.47
CA PRO A 212 3.18 0.93 -24.60
C PRO A 212 3.19 0.10 -25.89
N ILE A 213 4.29 -0.64 -26.12
CA ILE A 213 4.43 -1.51 -27.29
C ILE A 213 3.50 -2.72 -27.13
N THR A 214 3.37 -3.23 -25.92
CA THR A 214 2.44 -4.31 -25.55
C THR A 214 1.00 -3.91 -25.76
N TYR A 215 0.62 -2.69 -25.38
CA TYR A 215 -0.73 -2.16 -25.62
C TYR A 215 -1.04 -2.07 -27.11
N TYR A 216 -0.12 -1.51 -27.91
CA TYR A 216 -0.29 -1.44 -29.35
C TYR A 216 -0.51 -2.84 -29.96
N ALA A 217 0.33 -3.80 -29.59
CA ALA A 217 0.24 -5.18 -30.06
C ALA A 217 -1.04 -5.89 -29.60
N ALA A 218 -1.50 -5.63 -28.37
CA ALA A 218 -2.77 -6.16 -27.85
C ALA A 218 -3.99 -5.57 -28.58
N ILE A 219 -3.97 -4.26 -28.86
CA ILE A 219 -5.01 -3.57 -29.62
C ILE A 219 -5.13 -4.15 -31.04
N GLU A 220 -4.01 -4.33 -31.74
CA GLU A 220 -4.00 -5.00 -33.05
C GLU A 220 -4.58 -6.42 -33.00
N ALA A 221 -4.42 -7.11 -31.87
CA ALA A 221 -4.94 -8.45 -31.64
C ALA A 221 -6.41 -8.49 -31.17
N GLY A 222 -7.06 -7.33 -31.02
CA GLY A 222 -8.48 -7.22 -30.69
C GLY A 222 -8.80 -6.84 -29.24
N ALA A 223 -7.83 -6.34 -28.47
CA ALA A 223 -8.12 -5.75 -27.16
C ALA A 223 -9.11 -4.58 -27.31
N THR A 224 -10.12 -4.55 -26.45
CA THR A 224 -11.19 -3.54 -26.51
C THR A 224 -10.81 -2.26 -25.78
N GLY A 225 -10.01 -2.37 -24.73
CA GLY A 225 -9.52 -1.21 -24.00
C GLY A 225 -8.23 -1.45 -23.24
N VAL A 226 -7.60 -0.36 -22.84
CA VAL A 226 -6.34 -0.35 -22.10
C VAL A 226 -6.41 0.63 -20.93
N ASP A 227 -5.67 0.33 -19.87
CA ASP A 227 -5.55 1.19 -18.70
C ASP A 227 -4.35 2.12 -18.84
N THR A 228 -4.56 3.44 -18.75
CA THR A 228 -3.50 4.45 -18.85
C THR A 228 -3.56 5.41 -17.67
N ALA A 229 -2.46 6.11 -17.41
CA ALA A 229 -2.40 7.19 -16.42
C ALA A 229 -2.04 8.51 -17.12
N LEU A 230 -2.57 9.65 -16.70
CA LEU A 230 -2.07 10.95 -17.15
C LEU A 230 -0.55 11.07 -16.91
N SER A 231 0.18 11.70 -17.82
CA SER A 231 1.65 11.68 -17.81
C SER A 231 2.30 12.16 -16.50
N ALA A 232 1.66 13.08 -15.78
CA ALA A 232 2.05 13.54 -14.45
C ALA A 232 2.19 12.42 -13.40
N LEU A 233 1.43 11.33 -13.56
CA LEU A 233 1.46 10.14 -12.70
C LEU A 233 1.53 8.84 -13.51
N ALA A 234 2.18 8.87 -14.68
CA ALA A 234 2.43 7.71 -15.53
C ALA A 234 3.89 7.20 -15.42
N TRP A 235 4.18 6.13 -16.16
CA TRP A 235 5.52 5.56 -16.33
C TRP A 235 6.12 4.87 -15.10
N GLY A 236 7.25 4.20 -15.32
CA GLY A 236 7.91 3.38 -14.29
C GLY A 236 6.92 2.40 -13.68
N ALA A 237 6.77 2.43 -12.37
CA ALA A 237 5.83 1.63 -11.63
C ALA A 237 4.34 1.95 -11.91
N SER A 238 4.01 2.93 -12.74
CA SER A 238 2.64 3.28 -13.18
C SER A 238 2.35 2.82 -14.62
N GLN A 239 1.13 3.06 -15.11
CA GLN A 239 0.69 2.71 -16.46
C GLN A 239 1.31 3.62 -17.54
N PRO A 240 1.23 3.27 -18.83
CA PRO A 240 1.60 4.17 -19.92
C PRO A 240 0.84 5.51 -19.87
N ALA A 241 1.49 6.58 -20.33
CA ALA A 241 0.85 7.89 -20.38
C ALA A 241 -0.35 7.89 -21.34
N THR A 242 -1.48 8.39 -20.86
CA THR A 242 -2.74 8.54 -21.62
C THR A 242 -2.52 9.32 -22.91
N GLU A 243 -1.79 10.43 -22.84
CA GLU A 243 -1.41 11.28 -23.97
C GLU A 243 -0.67 10.48 -25.04
N THR A 244 0.29 9.65 -24.61
CA THR A 244 1.14 8.88 -25.52
C THR A 244 0.32 7.81 -26.25
N ILE A 245 -0.53 7.09 -25.53
CA ILE A 245 -1.38 6.05 -26.14
C ILE A 245 -2.41 6.68 -27.07
N VAL A 246 -3.11 7.73 -26.65
CA VAL A 246 -4.10 8.42 -27.50
C VAL A 246 -3.43 8.99 -28.76
N ALA A 247 -2.29 9.68 -28.62
CA ALA A 247 -1.56 10.21 -29.77
C ALA A 247 -1.06 9.11 -30.72
N SER A 248 -0.65 7.95 -30.19
CA SER A 248 -0.16 6.83 -31.02
C SER A 248 -1.25 6.16 -31.87
N LEU A 249 -2.52 6.34 -31.50
CA LEU A 249 -3.67 5.75 -32.19
C LEU A 249 -4.43 6.78 -33.05
N HIS A 250 -4.11 8.06 -32.91
CA HIS A 250 -4.79 9.17 -33.60
C HIS A 250 -4.72 9.02 -35.13
N ASP A 251 -5.83 9.29 -35.81
CA ASP A 251 -6.02 9.12 -37.26
C ASP A 251 -5.81 7.69 -37.78
N GLY A 252 -5.66 6.72 -36.86
CA GLY A 252 -5.49 5.30 -37.16
C GLY A 252 -6.80 4.51 -37.15
N PRO A 253 -6.76 3.22 -37.52
CA PRO A 253 -7.95 2.34 -37.49
C PRO A 253 -8.50 2.12 -36.07
N ASN A 254 -7.66 2.35 -35.06
CA ASN A 254 -7.92 2.12 -33.64
C ASN A 254 -8.03 3.43 -32.85
N ASP A 255 -8.29 4.56 -33.51
CA ASP A 255 -8.41 5.88 -32.87
C ASP A 255 -9.41 5.85 -31.71
N THR A 256 -9.03 6.45 -30.58
CA THR A 256 -9.86 6.57 -29.38
C THR A 256 -10.92 7.65 -29.54
N GLY A 257 -10.67 8.65 -30.38
CA GLY A 257 -11.50 9.84 -30.57
C GLY A 257 -11.51 10.78 -29.36
N LEU A 258 -10.54 10.66 -28.44
CA LEU A 258 -10.41 11.54 -27.28
C LEU A 258 -9.65 12.82 -27.63
N ASP A 259 -10.03 13.93 -26.98
CA ASP A 259 -9.41 15.24 -27.20
C ASP A 259 -8.09 15.37 -26.42
N LEU A 260 -6.96 15.32 -27.15
CA LEU A 260 -5.62 15.51 -26.59
C LEU A 260 -5.42 16.87 -25.90
N SER A 261 -6.16 17.92 -26.29
CA SER A 261 -6.11 19.23 -25.64
C SER A 261 -6.68 19.15 -24.22
N LEU A 262 -7.83 18.51 -24.05
CA LEU A 262 -8.44 18.31 -22.72
C LEU A 262 -7.60 17.40 -21.83
N ILE A 263 -7.04 16.32 -22.41
CA ILE A 263 -6.12 15.42 -21.68
C ILE A 263 -4.88 16.20 -21.22
N SER A 264 -4.29 17.02 -22.09
CA SER A 264 -3.13 17.85 -21.75
C SER A 264 -3.44 18.87 -20.64
N GLN A 265 -4.64 19.44 -20.63
CA GLN A 265 -5.08 20.34 -19.55
C GLN A 265 -5.16 19.59 -18.22
N ALA A 266 -5.72 18.38 -18.21
CA ALA A 266 -5.79 17.55 -17.01
C ALA A 266 -4.40 17.15 -16.50
N SER A 267 -3.48 16.77 -17.39
CA SER A 267 -2.12 16.42 -16.95
C SER A 267 -1.37 17.60 -16.36
N ARG A 268 -1.46 18.79 -16.98
CA ARG A 268 -0.82 20.00 -16.45
C ARG A 268 -1.28 20.34 -15.04
N TYR A 269 -2.57 20.14 -14.74
CA TYR A 269 -3.08 20.32 -13.39
C TYR A 269 -2.37 19.41 -12.38
N PHE A 270 -2.19 18.12 -12.73
CA PHE A 270 -1.48 17.18 -11.86
C PHE A 270 0.02 17.47 -11.75
N ASP A 271 0.65 17.98 -12.81
CA ASP A 271 2.04 18.46 -12.78
C ASP A 271 2.20 19.68 -11.85
N GLU A 272 1.24 20.62 -11.86
CA GLU A 272 1.29 21.81 -11.00
C GLU A 272 1.23 21.46 -9.51
N ILE A 273 0.49 20.42 -9.13
CA ILE A 273 0.42 19.95 -7.74
C ILE A 273 1.48 18.88 -7.41
N HIS A 274 2.31 18.48 -8.38
CA HIS A 274 3.27 17.38 -8.23
C HIS A 274 4.27 17.63 -7.09
N ASP A 275 4.71 18.89 -6.95
CA ASP A 275 5.69 19.32 -5.95
C ASP A 275 5.19 19.10 -4.50
N GLU A 276 3.88 19.18 -4.27
CA GLU A 276 3.28 18.92 -2.95
C GLU A 276 3.41 17.45 -2.51
N TYR A 277 3.73 16.56 -3.45
CA TYR A 277 3.83 15.12 -3.21
C TYR A 277 5.26 14.58 -3.26
N LEU A 278 6.27 15.44 -3.46
CA LEU A 278 7.67 15.03 -3.60
C LEU A 278 8.19 14.16 -2.45
N GLU A 279 7.77 14.43 -1.21
CA GLU A 279 8.20 13.66 -0.04
C GLU A 279 7.71 12.20 -0.04
N PHE A 280 6.69 11.89 -0.84
CA PHE A 280 6.08 10.56 -0.93
C PHE A 280 6.53 9.77 -2.15
N GLN A 281 7.28 10.41 -3.04
CA GLN A 281 7.78 9.78 -4.25
C GLN A 281 8.99 8.90 -3.94
N ASP A 282 9.02 7.73 -4.56
CA ASP A 282 10.22 6.89 -4.61
C ASP A 282 10.87 7.05 -5.98
N PRO A 283 12.07 7.63 -6.09
CA PRO A 283 12.77 7.76 -7.38
C PRO A 283 12.98 6.44 -8.13
N ILE A 284 12.96 5.30 -7.42
CA ILE A 284 13.00 3.97 -8.04
C ILE A 284 11.71 3.69 -8.79
N ALA A 285 10.56 4.12 -8.27
CA ALA A 285 9.26 3.92 -8.90
C ALA A 285 9.11 4.69 -10.22
N PHE A 286 9.87 5.74 -10.46
CA PHE A 286 9.85 6.48 -11.73
C PHE A 286 10.81 5.91 -12.79
N ARG A 287 11.64 4.93 -12.44
CA ARG A 287 12.65 4.37 -13.35
C ARG A 287 12.15 3.09 -13.99
N ASN A 288 12.68 2.83 -15.18
CA ASN A 288 12.56 1.51 -15.77
C ASN A 288 13.51 0.54 -15.08
N ASP A 289 13.01 -0.65 -14.74
CA ASP A 289 13.73 -1.77 -14.16
C ASP A 289 13.47 -3.03 -15.02
N VAL A 290 14.44 -3.37 -15.87
CA VAL A 290 14.37 -4.54 -16.76
C VAL A 290 14.63 -5.85 -16.03
N PHE A 291 15.23 -5.83 -14.82
CA PHE A 291 15.53 -7.05 -14.08
C PHE A 291 14.26 -7.75 -13.58
N VAL A 292 13.14 -7.01 -13.50
CA VAL A 292 11.80 -7.56 -13.18
C VAL A 292 11.40 -8.68 -14.13
N LEU A 293 11.93 -8.73 -15.36
CA LEU A 293 11.70 -9.83 -16.31
C LEU A 293 12.16 -11.20 -15.77
N GLU A 294 13.16 -11.21 -14.90
CA GLU A 294 13.70 -12.45 -14.31
C GLU A 294 12.95 -12.85 -13.03
N HIS A 295 12.84 -11.93 -12.07
CA HIS A 295 12.36 -12.24 -10.73
C HIS A 295 10.88 -11.91 -10.48
N GLN A 296 10.24 -11.15 -11.38
CA GLN A 296 8.82 -10.76 -11.33
C GLN A 296 8.39 -10.08 -10.02
N LEU A 297 9.32 -9.44 -9.30
CA LEU A 297 9.01 -8.67 -8.09
C LEU A 297 8.96 -7.18 -8.41
N PRO A 298 8.06 -6.42 -7.76
CA PRO A 298 8.16 -4.97 -7.77
C PRO A 298 9.49 -4.49 -7.16
N ALA A 299 10.10 -3.47 -7.74
CA ALA A 299 11.37 -2.90 -7.29
C ALA A 299 11.39 -2.53 -5.79
N PRO A 300 10.33 -1.95 -5.19
CA PRO A 300 10.31 -1.68 -3.74
C PRO A 300 10.43 -2.94 -2.88
N VAL A 301 9.86 -4.07 -3.31
CA VAL A 301 9.97 -5.35 -2.59
C VAL A 301 11.42 -5.84 -2.63
N LEU A 302 12.05 -5.82 -3.80
CA LEU A 302 13.44 -6.22 -3.96
C LEU A 302 14.40 -5.31 -3.18
N ALA A 303 14.16 -3.99 -3.20
CA ALA A 303 14.96 -3.01 -2.45
C ALA A 303 14.98 -3.28 -0.95
N VAL A 304 13.85 -3.71 -0.37
CA VAL A 304 13.78 -4.15 1.03
C VAL A 304 14.66 -5.37 1.27
N MET A 305 14.66 -6.36 0.37
CA MET A 305 15.51 -7.57 0.52
C MET A 305 17.00 -7.21 0.44
N ILE A 306 17.39 -6.37 -0.52
CA ILE A 306 18.78 -5.91 -0.67
C ILE A 306 19.24 -5.13 0.58
N ARG A 307 18.37 -4.28 1.14
CA ARG A 307 18.67 -3.56 2.38
C ARG A 307 18.89 -4.54 3.54
N ASN A 308 18.04 -5.56 3.69
CA ASN A 308 18.22 -6.59 4.70
C ASN A 308 19.56 -7.34 4.56
N LEU A 309 19.98 -7.65 3.32
CA LEU A 309 21.31 -8.23 3.08
C LEU A 309 22.43 -7.29 3.55
N ARG A 310 22.33 -5.98 3.26
CA ARG A 310 23.32 -4.98 3.69
C ARG A 310 23.38 -4.85 5.21
N GLU A 311 22.24 -4.74 5.88
CA GLU A 311 22.13 -4.65 7.34
C GLU A 311 22.77 -5.86 8.04
N ARG A 312 22.62 -7.05 7.44
CA ARG A 312 23.23 -8.29 7.93
C ARG A 312 24.66 -8.54 7.41
N LYS A 313 25.24 -7.59 6.67
CA LYS A 313 26.57 -7.70 6.05
C LYS A 313 26.72 -8.96 5.17
N ALA A 314 25.65 -9.35 4.48
CA ALA A 314 25.54 -10.56 3.66
C ALA A 314 25.31 -10.23 2.16
N THR A 315 25.87 -9.11 1.69
CA THR A 315 25.72 -8.66 0.29
C THR A 315 26.39 -9.58 -0.72
N ASP A 316 27.38 -10.36 -0.28
CA ASP A 316 28.02 -11.44 -1.03
C ASP A 316 27.03 -12.56 -1.42
N ARG A 317 25.86 -12.62 -0.78
CA ARG A 317 24.80 -13.59 -1.07
C ARG A 317 23.73 -13.08 -2.02
N TYR A 318 23.96 -11.95 -2.71
CA TYR A 318 22.99 -11.37 -3.64
C TYR A 318 22.57 -12.35 -4.75
N ASP A 319 23.53 -13.01 -5.41
CA ASP A 319 23.23 -13.97 -6.48
C ASP A 319 22.41 -15.16 -5.96
N ARG A 320 22.70 -15.60 -4.72
CA ARG A 320 21.91 -16.62 -4.04
C ARG A 320 20.48 -16.14 -3.79
N LEU A 321 20.27 -14.89 -3.39
CA LEU A 321 18.92 -14.31 -3.23
C LEU A 321 18.14 -14.36 -4.54
N MET A 322 18.75 -13.93 -5.65
CA MET A 322 18.10 -13.95 -6.96
C MET A 322 17.71 -15.37 -7.38
N HIS A 323 18.60 -16.34 -7.13
CA HIS A 323 18.28 -17.75 -7.36
C HIS A 323 17.13 -18.26 -6.47
N GLU A 324 17.16 -17.96 -5.17
CA GLU A 324 16.11 -18.38 -4.23
C GLU A 324 14.75 -17.75 -4.58
N LEU A 325 14.69 -16.54 -5.13
CA LEU A 325 13.44 -15.91 -5.57
C LEU A 325 12.74 -16.73 -6.66
N VAL A 326 13.51 -17.23 -7.64
CA VAL A 326 12.98 -18.09 -8.71
C VAL A 326 12.59 -19.46 -8.17
N GLN A 327 13.46 -20.08 -7.36
CA GLN A 327 13.23 -21.42 -6.82
C GLN A 327 12.03 -21.48 -5.87
N VAL A 328 11.93 -20.54 -4.93
CA VAL A 328 10.82 -20.50 -3.97
C VAL A 328 9.48 -20.32 -4.69
N ARG A 329 9.41 -19.48 -5.73
CA ARG A 329 8.19 -19.33 -6.52
C ARG A 329 7.78 -20.63 -7.21
N GLN A 330 8.74 -21.36 -7.78
CA GLN A 330 8.46 -22.68 -8.36
C GLN A 330 7.95 -23.67 -7.30
N GLU A 331 8.60 -23.73 -6.14
CA GLU A 331 8.22 -24.63 -5.04
C GLU A 331 6.87 -24.28 -4.41
N MET A 332 6.46 -23.02 -4.50
CA MET A 332 5.12 -22.55 -4.14
C MET A 332 4.03 -22.97 -5.15
N GLY A 333 4.37 -23.63 -6.26
CA GLY A 333 3.39 -24.00 -7.29
C GLY A 333 3.13 -22.87 -8.29
N TYR A 334 4.14 -22.04 -8.56
CA TYR A 334 4.10 -20.93 -9.52
C TYR A 334 2.95 -19.93 -9.28
N PRO A 335 2.80 -19.35 -8.08
CA PRO A 335 1.81 -18.31 -7.90
C PRO A 335 2.14 -17.07 -8.76
N PRO A 336 1.10 -16.33 -9.17
CA PRO A 336 1.26 -14.95 -9.61
C PRO A 336 1.92 -14.11 -8.53
N MET A 337 2.83 -13.23 -8.93
CA MET A 337 3.61 -12.38 -8.01
C MET A 337 2.87 -11.08 -7.65
N ALA A 338 1.56 -11.19 -7.40
CA ALA A 338 0.74 -10.10 -6.88
C ALA A 338 0.79 -10.03 -5.34
N ALA A 339 0.47 -8.88 -4.77
CA ALA A 339 0.42 -8.72 -3.31
C ALA A 339 -0.82 -9.40 -2.71
N PRO A 340 -0.71 -10.12 -1.57
CA PRO A 340 0.45 -10.20 -0.69
C PRO A 340 1.45 -11.34 -1.00
N ILE A 341 1.17 -12.17 -2.00
CA ILE A 341 1.91 -13.42 -2.29
C ILE A 341 3.39 -13.14 -2.63
N ASN A 342 3.66 -12.07 -3.38
CA ASN A 342 5.03 -11.66 -3.70
C ASN A 342 5.91 -11.40 -2.47
N ARG A 343 5.36 -10.79 -1.41
CA ARG A 343 6.08 -10.55 -0.15
C ARG A 343 6.33 -11.84 0.62
N ILE A 344 5.36 -12.76 0.61
CA ILE A 344 5.49 -14.08 1.24
C ILE A 344 6.64 -14.86 0.58
N ALA A 345 6.64 -14.92 -0.75
CA ALA A 345 7.70 -15.57 -1.53
C ALA A 345 9.07 -14.92 -1.30
N ALA A 346 9.13 -13.58 -1.38
CA ALA A 346 10.38 -12.84 -1.21
C ALA A 346 10.98 -12.97 0.19
N ASN A 347 10.14 -12.93 1.24
CA ASN A 347 10.60 -13.15 2.61
C ASN A 347 11.14 -14.56 2.81
N GLN A 348 10.48 -15.58 2.26
CA GLN A 348 10.97 -16.96 2.35
C GLN A 348 12.28 -17.15 1.58
N ALA A 349 12.43 -16.53 0.40
CA ALA A 349 13.69 -16.52 -0.35
C ALA A 349 14.83 -15.84 0.42
N LEU A 350 14.55 -14.71 1.07
CA LEU A 350 15.52 -14.04 1.95
C LEU A 350 15.91 -14.93 3.15
N ALA A 351 14.94 -15.58 3.79
CA ALA A 351 15.19 -16.51 4.88
C ALA A 351 16.07 -17.68 4.43
N ASN A 352 15.80 -18.27 3.26
CA ASN A 352 16.63 -19.31 2.67
C ASN A 352 18.05 -18.82 2.36
N THR A 353 18.20 -17.59 1.88
CA THR A 353 19.50 -16.99 1.52
C THR A 353 20.39 -16.79 2.73
N LEU A 354 19.80 -16.33 3.83
CA LEU A 354 20.52 -16.00 5.06
C LEU A 354 20.81 -17.25 5.93
N SER A 355 20.08 -18.33 5.71
CA SER A 355 20.24 -19.60 6.45
C SER A 355 21.26 -20.53 5.78
N GLU A 356 21.80 -21.48 6.56
CA GLU A 356 22.64 -22.54 5.99
C GLU A 356 21.82 -23.54 5.18
N LYS A 357 20.61 -23.87 5.65
CA LYS A 357 19.69 -24.81 5.01
C LYS A 357 18.43 -24.08 4.51
N ARG A 358 17.98 -24.45 3.32
CA ARG A 358 16.69 -23.98 2.76
C ARG A 358 15.55 -24.44 3.67
N TYR A 359 14.54 -23.58 3.86
CA TYR A 359 13.37 -23.83 4.69
C TYR A 359 13.69 -24.19 6.16
N GLN A 360 14.84 -23.78 6.67
CA GLN A 360 15.17 -23.88 8.09
C GLN A 360 14.27 -22.98 8.95
N HIS A 361 13.97 -21.79 8.43
CA HIS A 361 13.02 -20.86 9.02
C HIS A 361 11.87 -20.64 8.05
N ILE A 362 10.65 -20.94 8.52
CA ILE A 362 9.41 -20.76 7.77
C ILE A 362 8.46 -19.94 8.65
N GLU A 363 8.18 -18.72 8.21
CA GLU A 363 7.28 -17.79 8.90
C GLU A 363 5.81 -18.17 8.70
N GLN A 364 4.95 -17.68 9.58
CA GLN A 364 3.52 -18.01 9.58
C GLN A 364 2.82 -17.69 8.24
N PRO A 365 3.04 -16.54 7.57
CA PRO A 365 2.39 -16.26 6.29
C PRO A 365 2.71 -17.30 5.20
N PHE A 366 3.94 -17.83 5.19
CA PHE A 366 4.30 -18.91 4.25
C PHE A 366 3.60 -20.23 4.63
N ARG A 367 3.48 -20.54 5.92
CA ARG A 367 2.72 -21.72 6.39
C ARG A 367 1.25 -21.61 6.02
N ASP A 368 0.66 -20.43 6.20
CA ASP A 368 -0.75 -20.16 5.88
C ASP A 368 -1.00 -20.26 4.37
N TYR A 369 -0.06 -19.78 3.55
CA TYR A 369 -0.04 -20.01 2.10
C TYR A 369 -0.05 -21.50 1.76
N VAL A 370 0.89 -22.27 2.30
CA VAL A 370 0.96 -23.71 2.06
C VAL A 370 -0.25 -24.47 2.59
N LYS A 371 -0.87 -23.98 3.67
CA LYS A 371 -2.12 -24.51 4.22
C LYS A 371 -3.33 -24.21 3.33
N GLY A 372 -3.19 -23.32 2.34
CA GLY A 372 -4.25 -22.93 1.41
C GLY A 372 -5.11 -21.77 1.91
N LEU A 373 -4.72 -21.05 2.98
CA LEU A 373 -5.54 -19.98 3.57
C LEU A 373 -5.62 -18.70 2.72
N TYR A 374 -4.79 -18.59 1.68
CA TYR A 374 -4.84 -17.54 0.66
C TYR A 374 -5.56 -17.97 -0.62
N GLY A 375 -5.99 -19.23 -0.72
CA GLY A 375 -6.48 -19.86 -1.95
C GLY A 375 -5.55 -20.96 -2.46
N SER A 376 -5.89 -21.53 -3.61
CA SER A 376 -5.08 -22.56 -4.28
C SER A 376 -4.19 -21.96 -5.36
N PRO A 377 -2.88 -22.26 -5.39
CA PRO A 377 -2.00 -21.82 -6.46
C PRO A 377 -2.30 -22.52 -7.79
N PRO A 378 -1.81 -21.98 -8.93
CA PRO A 378 -2.01 -22.58 -10.25
C PRO A 378 -1.45 -24.00 -10.36
N GLY A 379 -0.26 -24.25 -9.79
CA GLY A 379 0.43 -25.53 -9.79
C GLY A 379 0.50 -26.20 -8.42
N PRO A 380 0.96 -27.46 -8.35
CA PRO A 380 1.16 -28.15 -7.09
C PRO A 380 2.33 -27.53 -6.31
N ILE A 381 2.13 -27.37 -4.99
CA ILE A 381 3.21 -27.02 -4.06
C ILE A 381 4.15 -28.23 -3.93
N ASP A 382 5.46 -27.96 -3.88
CA ASP A 382 6.47 -29.01 -3.70
C ASP A 382 6.16 -29.87 -2.44
N PRO A 383 6.14 -31.22 -2.57
CA PRO A 383 5.76 -32.09 -1.46
C PRO A 383 6.66 -31.98 -0.23
N GLU A 384 7.95 -31.74 -0.39
CA GLU A 384 8.90 -31.60 0.71
C GLU A 384 8.72 -30.23 1.39
N VAL A 385 8.51 -29.17 0.62
CA VAL A 385 8.16 -27.85 1.17
C VAL A 385 6.84 -27.92 1.94
N ARG A 386 5.82 -28.60 1.39
CA ARG A 386 4.55 -28.84 2.08
C ARG A 386 4.75 -29.56 3.41
N LYS A 387 5.54 -30.63 3.42
CA LYS A 387 5.85 -31.40 4.63
C LYS A 387 6.61 -30.56 5.66
N ARG A 388 7.56 -29.73 5.26
CA ARG A 388 8.31 -28.84 6.18
C ARG A 388 7.42 -27.74 6.76
N ALA A 389 6.55 -27.16 5.97
CA ALA A 389 5.68 -26.08 6.40
C ALA A 389 4.53 -26.55 7.30
N LEU A 390 3.95 -27.73 7.04
CA LEU A 390 2.74 -28.21 7.74
C LEU A 390 2.98 -29.38 8.72
N GLY A 391 4.12 -30.07 8.63
CA GLY A 391 4.37 -31.29 9.39
C GLY A 391 3.33 -32.37 9.05
N SER A 392 2.54 -32.77 10.06
CA SER A 392 1.44 -33.72 9.90
C SER A 392 0.09 -33.06 9.59
N SER A 393 0.01 -31.73 9.53
CA SER A 393 -1.24 -31.02 9.21
C SER A 393 -1.54 -31.07 7.72
N GLU A 394 -2.82 -31.09 7.37
CA GLU A 394 -3.26 -31.05 5.98
C GLU A 394 -3.61 -29.63 5.53
N ALA A 395 -3.39 -29.37 4.24
CA ALA A 395 -3.85 -28.17 3.57
C ALA A 395 -5.36 -28.27 3.29
N ILE A 396 -6.07 -27.14 3.35
CA ILE A 396 -7.48 -27.10 3.01
C ILE A 396 -7.67 -27.25 1.50
N THR A 397 -8.79 -27.86 1.11
CA THR A 397 -9.16 -28.06 -0.31
C THR A 397 -10.35 -27.21 -0.74
N MET A 398 -11.13 -26.70 0.21
CA MET A 398 -12.25 -25.77 0.00
C MET A 398 -11.77 -24.33 -0.14
N ARG A 399 -12.68 -23.41 -0.48
CA ARG A 399 -12.40 -21.98 -0.50
C ARG A 399 -12.14 -21.50 0.94
N PRO A 400 -11.11 -20.70 1.21
CA PRO A 400 -10.80 -20.30 2.59
C PRO A 400 -11.92 -19.53 3.28
N ALA A 401 -12.73 -18.79 2.50
CA ALA A 401 -13.88 -18.06 3.03
C ALA A 401 -15.01 -18.97 3.54
N ASP A 402 -15.08 -20.23 3.10
CA ASP A 402 -16.10 -21.17 3.56
C ASP A 402 -15.87 -21.60 5.02
N LEU A 403 -14.67 -21.35 5.57
CA LEU A 403 -14.35 -21.53 6.98
C LEU A 403 -14.81 -20.37 7.86
N LEU A 404 -15.16 -19.23 7.25
CA LEU A 404 -15.45 -18.00 7.97
C LEU A 404 -16.94 -17.91 8.33
N GLN A 405 -17.20 -17.49 9.56
CA GLN A 405 -18.55 -17.16 10.00
C GLN A 405 -18.93 -15.74 9.55
N PRO A 406 -20.23 -15.46 9.30
CA PRO A 406 -20.71 -14.14 8.92
C PRO A 406 -20.15 -13.00 9.80
N GLY A 407 -19.76 -11.91 9.15
CA GLY A 407 -18.95 -10.84 9.76
C GLY A 407 -19.74 -9.63 10.24
N LEU A 408 -20.84 -9.27 9.57
CA LEU A 408 -21.49 -7.96 9.75
C LEU A 408 -22.11 -7.75 11.15
N ASP A 409 -22.82 -8.76 11.66
CA ASP A 409 -23.46 -8.69 12.97
C ASP A 409 -22.46 -8.79 14.11
N ARG A 410 -21.39 -9.58 13.91
CA ARG A 410 -20.28 -9.67 14.86
C ARG A 410 -19.62 -8.31 15.03
N ALA A 411 -19.25 -7.66 13.92
CA ALA A 411 -18.65 -6.34 13.92
C ALA A 411 -19.54 -5.29 14.60
N ARG A 412 -20.85 -5.28 14.33
CA ARG A 412 -21.81 -4.37 15.02
C ARG A 412 -21.77 -4.54 16.55
N ARG A 413 -21.71 -5.78 17.04
CA ARG A 413 -21.62 -6.05 18.48
C ARG A 413 -20.28 -5.61 19.06
N GLU A 414 -19.18 -5.84 18.35
CA GLU A 414 -17.84 -5.43 18.76
C GLU A 414 -17.71 -3.91 18.83
N MET A 415 -18.18 -3.19 17.81
CA MET A 415 -18.23 -1.73 17.78
C MET A 415 -19.00 -1.18 18.99
N ARG A 416 -20.20 -1.71 19.28
CA ARG A 416 -21.01 -1.26 20.45
C ARG A 416 -20.28 -1.46 21.78
N LYS A 417 -19.56 -2.58 21.94
CA LYS A 417 -18.74 -2.84 23.14
C LYS A 417 -17.60 -1.82 23.30
N GLN A 418 -17.10 -1.28 22.19
CA GLN A 418 -16.06 -0.25 22.16
C GLN A 418 -16.64 1.19 22.24
N GLY A 419 -17.94 1.34 22.45
CA GLY A 419 -18.61 2.65 22.47
C GLY A 419 -18.70 3.30 21.09
N LEU A 420 -18.67 2.50 20.01
CA LEU A 420 -18.93 2.94 18.65
C LEU A 420 -20.34 2.48 18.26
N THR A 421 -21.22 3.41 17.93
CA THR A 421 -22.58 3.10 17.46
C THR A 421 -22.65 3.36 15.96
N PRO A 422 -22.45 2.34 15.11
CA PRO A 422 -22.49 2.55 13.67
C PRO A 422 -23.89 2.99 13.22
N THR A 423 -23.96 4.03 12.39
CA THR A 423 -25.22 4.57 11.82
C THR A 423 -25.52 4.02 10.43
N SER A 424 -24.54 3.38 9.79
CA SER A 424 -24.61 2.92 8.40
C SER A 424 -23.72 1.70 8.18
N VAL A 425 -23.94 0.97 7.08
CA VAL A 425 -23.19 -0.25 6.77
C VAL A 425 -21.74 0.06 6.38
N ASP A 426 -21.49 1.18 5.69
CA ASP A 426 -20.15 1.65 5.32
C ASP A 426 -19.22 1.80 6.53
N GLN A 427 -19.73 2.32 7.66
CA GLN A 427 -18.98 2.41 8.92
C GLN A 427 -18.61 1.04 9.49
N VAL A 428 -19.50 0.06 9.36
CA VAL A 428 -19.22 -1.32 9.81
C VAL A 428 -18.20 -1.98 8.89
N LEU A 429 -18.30 -1.75 7.58
CA LEU A 429 -17.33 -2.25 6.60
C LEU A 429 -15.94 -1.66 6.83
N THR A 430 -15.84 -0.35 7.10
CA THR A 430 -14.59 0.30 7.48
C THR A 430 -14.00 -0.32 8.74
N TYR A 431 -14.83 -0.61 9.76
CA TYR A 431 -14.38 -1.30 10.96
C TYR A 431 -13.89 -2.73 10.70
N ILE A 432 -14.58 -3.50 9.87
CA ILE A 432 -14.17 -4.87 9.52
C ILE A 432 -12.81 -4.87 8.81
N LEU A 433 -12.61 -3.93 7.89
CA LEU A 433 -11.41 -3.88 7.05
C LEU A 433 -10.22 -3.20 7.77
N PHE A 434 -10.49 -2.26 8.67
CA PHE A 434 -9.49 -1.44 9.38
C PHE A 434 -9.85 -1.26 10.86
N PRO A 435 -9.91 -2.34 11.66
CA PRO A 435 -10.43 -2.28 13.03
C PRO A 435 -9.64 -1.34 13.95
N GLU A 436 -8.33 -1.23 13.74
CA GLU A 436 -7.43 -0.36 14.52
C GLU A 436 -7.60 1.12 14.16
N ASP A 437 -7.89 1.43 12.89
CA ASP A 437 -7.97 2.80 12.37
C ASP A 437 -9.41 3.35 12.41
N ALA A 438 -10.41 2.47 12.41
CA ALA A 438 -11.82 2.85 12.22
C ALA A 438 -12.33 3.84 13.27
N ALA A 439 -11.89 3.74 14.53
CA ALA A 439 -12.34 4.68 15.56
C ALA A 439 -11.96 6.14 15.24
N GLY A 440 -10.81 6.38 14.58
CA GLY A 440 -10.36 7.71 14.18
C GLY A 440 -11.17 8.29 13.02
N ILE A 441 -11.60 7.44 12.08
CA ILE A 441 -12.48 7.83 10.97
C ILE A 441 -13.92 8.06 11.44
N LEU A 442 -14.42 7.20 12.34
CA LEU A 442 -15.82 7.20 12.77
C LEU A 442 -16.15 8.22 13.86
N ARG A 443 -15.14 8.72 14.58
CA ARG A 443 -15.29 9.81 15.55
C ARG A 443 -14.67 11.04 14.91
N PRO A 444 -15.45 11.96 14.32
CA PRO A 444 -14.89 13.18 13.76
C PRO A 444 -14.12 13.90 14.86
N SER A 445 -12.79 13.89 14.78
CA SER A 445 -12.00 14.78 15.62
C SER A 445 -12.34 16.20 15.18
N THR A 446 -12.57 17.11 16.11
CA THR A 446 -12.69 18.56 15.86
C THR A 446 -11.37 19.20 15.40
N ARG A 447 -10.53 18.43 14.71
CA ARG A 447 -9.21 18.84 14.26
C ARG A 447 -9.39 19.64 12.98
N ARG A 448 -9.38 20.96 13.15
CA ARG A 448 -9.38 21.97 12.08
C ARG A 448 -8.29 21.59 11.07
N GLU A 449 -8.65 21.51 9.79
CA GLU A 449 -7.66 21.43 8.71
C GLU A 449 -6.64 22.56 8.88
N PRO A 450 -5.33 22.30 8.66
CA PRO A 450 -4.38 23.40 8.54
C PRO A 450 -4.88 24.30 7.40
N ALA A 451 -4.92 25.61 7.66
CA ALA A 451 -5.37 26.60 6.68
C ALA A 451 -4.64 26.41 5.34
N PRO A 452 -5.30 26.65 4.19
CA PRO A 452 -4.64 26.58 2.90
C PRO A 452 -3.37 27.43 2.91
N ALA A 453 -2.29 26.91 2.33
CA ALA A 453 -1.04 27.65 2.20
C ALA A 453 -1.33 28.99 1.50
N SER A 454 -0.83 30.08 2.10
CA SER A 454 -0.96 31.41 1.53
C SER A 454 -0.42 31.42 0.09
N PRO A 455 -1.06 32.14 -0.84
CA PRO A 455 -0.57 32.24 -2.21
C PRO A 455 0.87 32.78 -2.22
N PRO A 456 1.71 32.34 -3.18
CA PRO A 456 3.10 32.77 -3.24
C PRO A 456 3.18 34.30 -3.37
N PRO A 457 4.13 34.96 -2.70
CA PRO A 457 4.23 36.41 -2.77
C PRO A 457 4.54 36.83 -4.21
N THR A 458 3.69 37.70 -4.76
CA THR A 458 3.95 38.41 -6.02
C THR A 458 5.27 39.18 -5.92
N PRO A 459 6.17 39.11 -6.91
CA PRO A 459 7.42 39.84 -6.88
C PRO A 459 7.13 41.33 -7.11
N SER A 460 7.30 42.16 -6.08
CA SER A 460 7.39 43.61 -6.27
C SER A 460 8.83 44.03 -6.54
N ALA A 461 8.96 45.05 -7.38
CA ALA A 461 10.20 45.48 -8.01
C ALA A 461 11.14 46.31 -7.10
N GLU A 462 12.41 46.23 -7.50
CA GLU A 462 13.60 47.07 -7.23
C GLU A 462 14.40 46.93 -5.92
N PRO A 463 15.75 46.77 -6.02
CA PRO A 463 16.63 46.54 -4.88
C PRO A 463 17.24 47.84 -4.35
N ALA A 464 17.07 48.12 -3.05
CA ALA A 464 17.84 49.16 -2.35
C ALA A 464 19.13 48.56 -1.75
N ALA A 465 20.22 49.29 -1.94
CA ALA A 465 21.61 48.89 -1.73
C ALA A 465 21.96 48.46 -0.29
N ALA A 466 22.74 47.37 -0.19
CA ALA A 466 23.31 46.88 1.06
C ALA A 466 24.50 47.72 1.54
N GLN A 467 24.40 48.27 2.75
CA GLN A 467 25.56 48.70 3.54
C GLN A 467 26.14 47.52 4.32
N LYS A 468 27.46 47.33 4.26
CA LYS A 468 28.21 46.35 5.06
C LYS A 468 28.36 46.81 6.50
N PRO A 469 28.18 45.92 7.50
CA PRO A 469 28.76 46.11 8.83
C PRO A 469 30.03 45.26 9.04
N THR A 470 30.98 45.91 9.68
CA THR A 470 32.28 45.48 10.23
C THR A 470 32.11 44.48 11.40
N PRO A 471 33.10 43.62 11.71
CA PRO A 471 32.94 42.55 12.70
C PRO A 471 33.12 43.04 14.14
N THR A 472 32.19 42.64 15.01
CA THR A 472 32.28 42.83 16.47
C THR A 472 32.29 41.47 17.16
N GLU A 473 33.20 41.29 18.11
CA GLU A 473 33.48 40.08 18.89
C GLU A 473 32.24 39.47 19.59
N LEU A 474 32.22 38.14 19.65
CA LEU A 474 31.29 37.32 20.43
C LEU A 474 31.75 37.20 21.89
N PRO A 475 30.88 37.45 22.89
CA PRO A 475 31.06 36.88 24.22
C PRO A 475 30.57 35.42 24.24
N ALA A 476 31.30 34.59 24.98
CA ALA A 476 31.04 33.16 25.16
C ALA A 476 29.64 32.88 25.75
N VAL A 477 28.94 31.91 25.16
CA VAL A 477 27.64 31.41 25.63
C VAL A 477 27.81 30.02 26.24
N THR A 478 27.40 29.90 27.50
CA THR A 478 27.23 28.65 28.25
C THR A 478 26.03 27.85 27.74
N SER A 479 26.18 26.53 27.71
CA SER A 479 25.19 25.58 27.18
C SER A 479 23.93 25.46 28.05
N ALA A 480 22.78 25.88 27.51
CA ALA A 480 21.45 25.40 27.89
C ALA A 480 20.58 25.42 26.63
N ALA A 481 19.82 24.34 26.38
CA ALA A 481 18.93 24.24 25.22
C ALA A 481 17.93 25.42 25.20
N PRO A 482 17.73 26.12 24.07
CA PRO A 482 16.93 27.33 24.05
C PRO A 482 15.44 26.97 24.00
N VAL A 483 14.79 27.02 25.15
CA VAL A 483 13.33 27.20 25.21
C VAL A 483 13.02 28.60 24.68
N ARG A 484 12.20 28.70 23.62
CA ARG A 484 11.70 29.99 23.13
C ARG A 484 10.25 30.16 23.54
N GLU A 485 9.97 31.22 24.28
CA GLU A 485 8.62 31.64 24.67
C GLU A 485 8.22 32.84 23.80
N PHE A 486 7.05 32.75 23.18
CA PHE A 486 6.42 33.83 22.42
C PHE A 486 5.12 34.22 23.09
N THR A 487 4.76 35.50 23.04
CA THR A 487 3.39 35.92 23.33
C THR A 487 2.70 36.14 21.99
N VAL A 488 1.63 35.38 21.72
CA VAL A 488 0.84 35.45 20.49
C VAL A 488 -0.53 35.98 20.86
N GLU A 489 -0.97 37.06 20.22
CA GLU A 489 -2.33 37.58 20.35
C GLU A 489 -3.27 36.80 19.44
N VAL A 490 -4.34 36.27 20.01
CA VAL A 490 -5.45 35.64 19.26
C VAL A 490 -6.72 36.33 19.68
N ASP A 491 -7.44 36.91 18.72
CA ASP A 491 -8.67 37.68 18.94
C ASP A 491 -8.54 38.83 19.96
N GLY A 492 -7.36 39.47 20.03
CA GLY A 492 -7.08 40.60 20.92
C GLY A 492 -6.67 40.22 22.35
N GLU A 493 -6.48 38.93 22.63
CA GLU A 493 -5.99 38.44 23.92
C GLU A 493 -4.60 37.79 23.78
N PRO A 494 -3.60 38.21 24.59
CA PRO A 494 -2.24 37.70 24.49
C PRO A 494 -2.07 36.35 25.21
N TYR A 495 -1.65 35.33 24.46
CA TYR A 495 -1.32 34.00 24.97
C TYR A 495 0.18 33.73 24.93
N LYS A 496 0.74 33.21 26.03
CA LYS A 496 2.15 32.79 26.06
C LYS A 496 2.29 31.35 25.58
N VAL A 497 2.94 31.19 24.44
CA VAL A 497 3.23 29.92 23.78
C VAL A 497 4.70 29.59 23.97
N ARG A 498 4.98 28.41 24.55
CA ARG A 498 6.32 27.90 24.77
C ARG A 498 6.60 26.79 23.77
N ILE A 499 7.58 27.00 22.89
CA ILE A 499 7.98 26.01 21.89
C ILE A 499 9.17 25.22 22.44
N LEU A 500 9.00 23.90 22.48
CA LEU A 500 10.05 22.94 22.82
C LEU A 500 10.36 22.10 21.58
N GLY A 501 11.51 22.34 20.96
CA GLY A 501 12.00 21.52 19.86
C GLY A 501 13.32 22.00 19.28
N ASP A 502 14.27 21.06 19.11
CA ASP A 502 15.42 21.22 18.24
C ASP A 502 14.96 21.08 16.79
N GLY A 503 14.73 22.22 16.15
CA GLY A 503 14.38 22.31 14.73
C GLY A 503 15.32 23.26 14.01
N VAL A 504 16.54 22.80 13.69
CA VAL A 504 17.34 23.28 12.55
C VAL A 504 18.19 22.12 12.03
N THR A 505 17.95 21.72 10.78
CA THR A 505 18.84 20.87 9.98
C THR A 505 20.14 21.60 9.67
N SER A 506 21.29 20.99 9.98
CA SER A 506 22.59 21.37 9.43
C SER A 506 23.22 20.17 8.72
N SER A 507 23.57 20.43 7.46
CA SER A 507 24.32 19.56 6.55
C SER A 507 25.74 19.29 7.06
N ALA A 508 26.21 18.06 6.82
CA ALA A 508 27.59 17.63 6.63
C ALA A 508 28.72 18.34 7.42
N ALA A 509 29.17 17.68 8.49
CA ALA A 509 30.59 17.43 8.75
C ALA A 509 30.67 16.37 9.85
N THR A 510 31.57 15.40 9.69
CA THR A 510 31.94 14.46 10.74
C THR A 510 32.69 15.21 11.86
N PRO A 511 32.32 15.02 13.14
CA PRO A 511 33.34 15.09 14.18
C PRO A 511 33.33 13.78 14.97
N ALA A 512 34.51 13.21 15.12
CA ALA A 512 34.78 12.21 16.14
C ALA A 512 34.36 12.78 17.51
N ALA A 513 33.46 12.07 18.20
CA ALA A 513 33.03 12.44 19.54
C ALA A 513 33.69 11.51 20.56
N THR A 514 34.60 12.09 21.32
CA THR A 514 35.11 11.63 22.62
C THR A 514 33.93 11.36 23.57
N PRO A 515 33.97 10.35 24.46
CA PRO A 515 32.83 10.01 25.30
C PRO A 515 32.60 11.10 26.36
N VAL A 516 31.37 11.58 26.46
CA VAL A 516 30.89 12.32 27.64
C VAL A 516 30.44 11.28 28.68
N PRO A 517 30.77 11.42 29.98
CA PRO A 517 30.47 10.38 30.95
C PRO A 517 28.96 10.26 31.18
N SER A 518 28.40 9.09 30.88
CA SER A 518 27.04 8.72 31.31
C SER A 518 26.96 8.68 32.83
N ALA A 519 25.83 9.14 33.37
CA ALA A 519 25.44 8.92 34.74
C ALA A 519 25.63 7.44 35.12
N THR A 520 26.14 7.22 36.32
CA THR A 520 26.47 5.94 36.96
C THR A 520 25.51 4.81 36.59
N GLN A 521 26.01 3.81 35.85
CA GLN A 521 25.32 2.53 35.66
C GLN A 521 25.10 1.86 37.02
N ARG A 522 23.85 1.65 37.39
CA ARG A 522 23.48 0.88 38.59
C ARG A 522 23.67 -0.61 38.29
N ALA A 523 24.46 -1.30 39.11
CA ALA A 523 24.72 -2.72 38.95
C ALA A 523 23.41 -3.53 39.02
N GLY A 524 23.15 -4.36 38.01
CA GLY A 524 21.98 -5.22 37.94
C GLY A 524 22.03 -6.35 38.97
N GLY A 525 21.22 -6.24 40.03
CA GLY A 525 20.96 -7.33 40.96
C GLY A 525 19.81 -8.24 40.50
N ASN A 526 19.54 -9.31 41.27
CA ASN A 526 18.38 -10.19 41.05
C ASN A 526 17.08 -9.38 40.98
N GLY A 527 16.36 -9.49 39.86
CA GLY A 527 15.08 -8.81 39.62
C GLY A 527 15.16 -7.43 38.96
N ALA A 528 16.32 -7.00 38.49
CA ALA A 528 16.45 -5.79 37.66
C ALA A 528 15.90 -6.01 36.24
N ILE A 529 15.06 -5.09 35.76
CA ILE A 529 14.59 -5.05 34.37
C ILE A 529 15.40 -3.99 33.63
N GLN A 530 16.05 -4.40 32.53
CA GLN A 530 16.96 -3.56 31.75
C GLN A 530 16.41 -3.27 30.36
N ALA A 531 16.80 -2.13 29.77
CA ALA A 531 16.49 -1.80 28.39
C ALA A 531 17.30 -2.69 27.42
N PRO A 532 16.65 -3.49 26.55
CA PRO A 532 17.37 -4.37 25.62
C PRO A 532 18.05 -3.61 24.47
N MET A 533 17.66 -2.36 24.25
CA MET A 533 18.17 -1.50 23.19
C MET A 533 18.01 -0.04 23.58
N GLN A 534 18.70 0.85 22.85
CA GLN A 534 18.49 2.29 22.98
C GLN A 534 17.08 2.65 22.46
N GLY A 535 16.33 3.44 23.22
CA GLY A 535 15.00 3.86 22.84
C GLY A 535 14.42 4.94 23.74
N MET A 536 13.32 5.54 23.32
CA MET A 536 12.56 6.49 24.13
C MET A 536 11.49 5.74 24.94
N VAL A 537 11.39 6.00 26.24
CA VAL A 537 10.31 5.45 27.07
C VAL A 537 8.99 6.12 26.67
N VAL A 538 8.13 5.39 25.97
CA VAL A 538 6.81 5.89 25.55
C VAL A 538 5.85 5.87 26.73
N LYS A 539 5.89 4.81 27.53
CA LYS A 539 4.95 4.61 28.63
C LYS A 539 5.51 3.71 29.72
N VAL A 540 5.26 4.04 30.97
CA VAL A 540 5.53 3.16 32.12
C VAL A 540 4.20 2.62 32.64
N LYS A 541 4.01 1.30 32.64
CA LYS A 541 2.72 0.65 32.94
C LYS A 541 2.51 0.29 34.41
N VAL A 542 3.55 0.42 35.25
CA VAL A 542 3.55 -0.01 36.65
C VAL A 542 4.21 1.04 37.55
N ALA A 543 3.76 1.12 38.80
CA ALA A 543 4.31 1.98 39.84
C ALA A 543 5.02 1.15 40.92
N ALA A 544 5.86 1.81 41.73
CA ALA A 544 6.44 1.19 42.91
C ALA A 544 5.32 0.72 43.88
N GLY A 545 5.39 -0.54 44.31
CA GLY A 545 4.37 -1.20 45.12
C GLY A 545 3.43 -2.13 44.34
N ASP A 546 3.41 -2.07 43.01
CA ASP A 546 2.54 -2.92 42.19
C ASP A 546 3.03 -4.38 42.15
N ARG A 547 2.09 -5.33 42.16
CA ARG A 547 2.40 -6.76 41.93
C ARG A 547 2.37 -7.08 40.45
N VAL A 548 3.43 -7.70 39.96
CA VAL A 548 3.58 -8.13 38.56
C VAL A 548 3.92 -9.61 38.48
N ARG A 549 3.43 -10.29 37.45
CA ARG A 549 3.77 -11.69 37.14
C ARG A 549 4.84 -11.71 36.05
N LEU A 550 5.54 -12.84 35.96
CA LEU A 550 6.44 -13.13 34.86
C LEU A 550 5.71 -12.94 33.52
N GLY A 551 6.25 -12.09 32.65
CA GLY A 551 5.69 -11.79 31.34
C GLY A 551 4.72 -10.60 31.28
N ASP A 552 4.33 -9.99 32.40
CA ASP A 552 3.50 -8.78 32.37
C ASP A 552 4.31 -7.60 31.77
N VAL A 553 3.67 -6.79 30.90
CA VAL A 553 4.33 -5.63 30.27
C VAL A 553 4.46 -4.49 31.28
N VAL A 554 5.68 -4.04 31.52
CA VAL A 554 6.00 -3.02 32.53
C VAL A 554 6.42 -1.68 31.94
N VAL A 555 7.03 -1.65 30.75
CA VAL A 555 7.45 -0.42 30.04
C VAL A 555 7.23 -0.60 28.53
N ILE A 556 6.86 0.47 27.83
CA ILE A 556 6.88 0.54 26.36
C ILE A 556 8.04 1.43 25.93
N LEU A 557 8.94 0.90 25.11
CA LEU A 557 10.02 1.67 24.48
C LEU A 557 9.72 1.90 23.01
N GLU A 558 10.00 3.08 22.47
CA GLU A 558 10.05 3.34 21.04
C GLU A 558 11.51 3.40 20.59
N ALA A 559 11.87 2.51 19.67
CA ALA A 559 13.16 2.54 19.01
C ALA A 559 12.94 2.31 17.52
N MET A 560 13.62 3.08 16.67
CA MET A 560 13.50 2.96 15.21
C MET A 560 12.04 3.03 14.70
N LYS A 561 11.22 3.92 15.29
CA LYS A 561 9.79 4.10 14.97
C LYS A 561 8.92 2.86 15.24
N MET A 562 9.41 1.91 16.04
CA MET A 562 8.72 0.69 16.47
C MET A 562 8.56 0.71 17.99
N GLN A 563 7.35 0.40 18.49
CA GLN A 563 7.10 0.25 19.91
C GLN A 563 7.37 -1.19 20.35
N ASN A 564 8.19 -1.34 21.38
CA ASN A 564 8.61 -2.60 21.96
C ASN A 564 8.12 -2.68 23.41
N ASP A 565 7.34 -3.71 23.71
CA ASP A 565 6.89 -4.02 25.06
C ASP A 565 8.03 -4.68 25.86
N ILE A 566 8.43 -4.04 26.95
CA ILE A 566 9.37 -4.59 27.92
C ILE A 566 8.58 -5.31 29.02
N VAL A 567 8.85 -6.60 29.17
CA VAL A 567 8.14 -7.49 30.09
C VAL A 567 8.92 -7.78 31.36
N ALA A 568 8.22 -8.06 32.45
CA ALA A 568 8.80 -8.52 33.70
C ALA A 568 9.44 -9.91 33.52
N THR A 569 10.72 -10.05 33.87
CA THR A 569 11.49 -11.31 33.78
C THR A 569 11.43 -12.15 35.05
N VAL A 570 10.78 -11.64 36.11
CA VAL A 570 10.47 -12.34 37.36
C VAL A 570 9.10 -11.86 37.87
N GLY A 571 8.38 -12.72 38.59
CA GLY A 571 7.18 -12.30 39.32
C GLY A 571 7.53 -11.76 40.71
N GLY A 572 6.87 -10.71 41.16
CA GLY A 572 7.17 -10.07 42.45
C GLY A 572 6.49 -8.71 42.60
N THR A 573 6.98 -7.91 43.55
CA THR A 573 6.50 -6.55 43.77
C THR A 573 7.51 -5.55 43.20
N VAL A 574 7.05 -4.58 42.41
CA VAL A 574 7.89 -3.51 41.87
C VAL A 574 8.42 -2.67 43.03
N ARG A 575 9.74 -2.62 43.21
CA ARG A 575 10.37 -1.89 44.32
C ARG A 575 10.63 -0.45 43.95
N GLU A 576 11.31 -0.24 42.83
CA GLU A 576 11.68 1.09 42.34
C GLU A 576 11.57 1.16 40.82
N VAL A 577 11.08 2.29 40.32
CA VAL A 577 10.97 2.60 38.89
C VAL A 577 11.90 3.78 38.57
N PHE A 578 12.84 3.56 37.66
CA PHE A 578 13.83 4.56 37.24
C PHE A 578 13.51 5.16 35.87
N ALA A 579 12.80 4.41 35.03
CA ALA A 579 12.32 4.88 33.74
C ALA A 579 11.32 6.03 33.90
N LYS A 580 11.46 7.07 33.08
CA LYS A 580 10.52 8.20 33.00
C LYS A 580 10.01 8.34 31.58
N GLU A 581 8.71 8.58 31.41
CA GLU A 581 8.11 8.79 30.09
C GLU A 581 8.78 9.99 29.39
N GLY A 582 9.08 9.82 28.11
CA GLY A 582 9.85 10.76 27.28
C GLY A 582 11.37 10.69 27.45
N ALA A 583 11.91 9.92 28.41
CA ALA A 583 13.36 9.77 28.57
C ALA A 583 13.96 8.81 27.54
N ILE A 584 15.17 9.12 27.05
CA ILE A 584 15.97 8.20 26.24
C ILE A 584 16.80 7.33 27.16
N VAL A 585 16.70 6.01 26.98
CA VAL A 585 17.46 5.01 27.73
C VAL A 585 18.51 4.35 26.83
N ALA A 586 19.67 4.02 27.39
CA ALA A 586 20.74 3.30 26.72
C ALA A 586 20.56 1.77 26.84
N PRO A 587 21.21 0.96 25.97
CA PRO A 587 21.20 -0.48 26.13
C PRO A 587 21.75 -0.90 27.50
N ASN A 588 21.10 -1.87 28.14
CA ASN A 588 21.37 -2.40 29.48
C ASN A 588 21.13 -1.42 30.63
N GLU A 589 20.54 -0.24 30.36
CA GLU A 589 20.14 0.68 31.43
C GLU A 589 19.01 0.07 32.27
N VAL A 590 19.13 0.14 33.59
CA VAL A 590 18.12 -0.43 34.51
C VAL A 590 16.89 0.47 34.54
N LEU A 591 15.75 -0.08 34.11
CA LEU A 591 14.47 0.61 34.03
C LEU A 591 13.70 0.54 35.35
N MET A 592 13.76 -0.59 36.04
CA MET A 592 13.12 -0.81 37.34
C MET A 592 13.69 -2.05 38.04
N THR A 593 13.30 -2.26 39.30
CA THR A 593 13.62 -3.47 40.07
C THR A 593 12.36 -4.12 40.64
N ILE A 594 12.32 -5.45 40.59
CA ILE A 594 11.23 -6.30 41.09
C ILE A 594 11.81 -7.24 42.13
N GLY A 595 11.13 -7.43 43.27
CA GLY A 595 11.51 -8.48 44.21
C GLY A 595 10.55 -8.65 45.37
#